data_AF-A0A3P7NSC0-F1
#
_entry.id   AF-A0A3P7NSC0-F1
#
_cell.length_a   1.000
_cell.length_b   1.000
_cell.length_c   1.000
_cell.angle_alpha   90.00
_cell.angle_beta   90.00
_cell.angle_gamma   90.00
#
_symmetry.space_group_name_H-M   'P 1'
#
loop_
_entity.id
_entity.type
_entity.pdbx_description
1 polymer ?
#
loop_
_entity_poly.entity_id
_entity_poly.type
_entity_poly.pdbx_seq_one_letter_code
_entity_poly.pdbx_strand_id
1 'polypeptide(L)'
;MYRTAYQCGLLSIFFSVGQKPLLNWKAEAKSGNIKRLTDPAIRSLVLDIRGTNFCTKMPLFLHPGWNTVVFDLNRLMEYCYKQRLLEVTRVRINANCRLRRVYFCDRAYSDDEIPKDYRIQVLQ
;
A
#
# COMPACT_ATOMS: atom_id res chain seq x y z
N MET A 1 0.03 -2.82 -17.83
CA MET A 1 -1.22 -3.20 -17.14
C MET A 1 -2.20 -2.04 -17.01
N TYR A 2 -1.80 -0.88 -16.46
CA TYR A 2 -2.72 0.24 -16.25
C TYR A 2 -2.66 1.35 -17.30
N ARG A 3 -1.86 1.20 -18.37
CA ARG A 3 -1.63 2.25 -19.40
C ARG A 3 -2.92 2.72 -20.09
N THR A 4 -3.92 1.87 -20.19
CA THR A 4 -5.24 2.16 -20.79
C THR A 4 -6.35 2.39 -19.76
N ALA A 5 -6.03 2.29 -18.47
CA ALA A 5 -7.01 2.53 -17.41
C ALA A 5 -7.17 4.03 -17.18
N TYR A 6 -8.35 4.45 -16.70
CA TYR A 6 -8.52 5.80 -16.15
C TYR A 6 -7.68 5.94 -14.88
N GLN A 7 -6.84 6.98 -14.81
CA GLN A 7 -5.87 7.17 -13.71
C GLN A 7 -6.07 8.49 -12.96
N CYS A 8 -7.13 9.25 -13.26
CA CYS A 8 -7.44 10.45 -12.50
C CYS A 8 -8.21 10.09 -11.22
N GLY A 9 -7.90 10.80 -10.15
CA GLY A 9 -8.35 10.53 -8.80
C GLY A 9 -7.56 9.42 -8.10
N LEU A 10 -8.31 8.47 -7.53
CA LEU A 10 -7.75 7.38 -6.74
C LEU A 10 -7.72 6.07 -7.56
N LEU A 11 -6.52 5.54 -7.78
CA LEU A 11 -6.32 4.27 -8.48
C LEU A 11 -5.87 3.19 -7.49
N SER A 12 -6.79 2.32 -7.07
CA SER A 12 -6.45 1.20 -6.18
C SER A 12 -5.78 0.06 -6.95
N ILE A 13 -4.54 -0.26 -6.57
CA ILE A 13 -3.77 -1.36 -7.16
C ILE A 13 -3.80 -2.62 -6.30
N PHE A 14 -4.17 -2.49 -5.02
CA PHE A 14 -4.34 -3.59 -4.08
C PHE A 14 -5.44 -3.26 -3.07
N PHE A 15 -6.33 -4.22 -2.82
CA PHE A 15 -7.33 -4.13 -1.76
C PHE A 15 -7.59 -5.49 -1.14
N SER A 16 -7.28 -5.64 0.15
CA SER A 16 -7.33 -6.93 0.84
C SER A 16 -8.73 -7.51 1.01
N VAL A 17 -9.80 -6.72 0.88
CA VAL A 17 -11.19 -7.22 1.01
C VAL A 17 -11.75 -7.75 -0.32
N GLY A 18 -11.14 -7.42 -1.46
CA GLY A 18 -11.60 -7.89 -2.77
C GLY A 18 -11.57 -9.42 -2.93
N GLN A 19 -12.29 -9.94 -3.92
CA GLN A 19 -12.39 -11.39 -4.19
C GLN A 19 -11.02 -12.01 -4.53
N LYS A 20 -10.24 -11.35 -5.41
CA LYS A 20 -8.91 -11.78 -5.84
C LYS A 20 -7.89 -10.65 -5.62
N PRO A 21 -7.45 -10.39 -4.37
CA PRO A 21 -6.65 -9.22 -4.02
C PRO A 21 -5.26 -9.22 -4.68
N LEU A 22 -4.73 -10.40 -5.01
CA LEU A 22 -3.41 -10.60 -5.61
C LEU A 22 -3.48 -10.84 -7.13
N LEU A 23 -4.60 -10.56 -7.81
CA LEU A 23 -4.77 -10.83 -9.24
C LEU A 23 -3.64 -10.21 -10.09
N ASN A 24 -3.23 -8.99 -9.73
CA ASN A 24 -2.22 -8.21 -10.45
C ASN A 24 -0.84 -8.26 -9.76
N TRP A 25 -0.67 -9.16 -8.78
CA TRP A 25 0.50 -9.23 -7.92
C TRP A 25 1.15 -10.61 -8.01
N LYS A 26 2.45 -10.64 -8.33
CA LYS A 26 3.25 -11.83 -8.12
C LYS A 26 3.55 -11.95 -6.62
N ALA A 27 3.04 -13.01 -5.98
CA ALA A 27 3.33 -13.33 -4.58
C ALA A 27 4.38 -14.45 -4.51
N GLU A 28 5.45 -14.22 -3.74
CA GLU A 28 6.53 -15.20 -3.56
C GLU A 28 6.91 -15.24 -2.07
N ALA A 29 6.88 -16.43 -1.47
CA ALA A 29 7.26 -16.65 -0.08
C ALA A 29 8.28 -17.80 -0.02
N LYS A 30 9.55 -17.46 0.27
CA LYS A 30 10.63 -18.46 0.42
C LYS A 30 10.68 -19.02 1.85
N SER A 31 10.75 -18.14 2.84
CA SER A 31 10.87 -18.48 4.27
C SER A 31 9.90 -17.62 5.08
N GLY A 32 8.62 -17.98 5.00
CA GLY A 32 7.53 -17.18 5.54
C GLY A 32 6.16 -17.61 5.01
N ASN A 33 5.14 -16.81 5.29
CA ASN A 33 3.80 -17.06 4.77
C ASN A 33 3.12 -15.77 4.33
N ILE A 34 2.19 -15.92 3.39
CA ILE A 34 1.30 -14.86 2.91
C ILE A 34 -0.10 -15.38 3.16
N LYS A 35 -0.84 -14.74 4.06
CA LYS A 35 -2.18 -15.18 4.44
C LYS A 35 -3.10 -13.98 4.57
N ARG A 36 -4.37 -14.20 4.25
CA ARG A 36 -5.44 -13.23 4.53
C ARG A 36 -6.03 -13.58 5.90
N LEU A 37 -6.09 -12.61 6.79
CA LEU A 37 -6.64 -12.78 8.14
C LEU A 37 -7.54 -11.60 8.51
N THR A 38 -8.41 -11.78 9.50
CA THR A 38 -9.20 -10.68 10.07
C THR A 38 -8.39 -10.02 11.17
N ASP A 39 -8.08 -8.74 11.01
CA ASP A 39 -7.35 -7.97 12.01
C ASP A 39 -8.34 -7.43 13.06
N PRO A 40 -8.10 -7.65 14.37
CA PRO A 40 -9.05 -7.29 15.41
C PRO A 40 -9.17 -5.77 15.60
N ALA A 41 -8.10 -4.99 15.36
CA ALA A 41 -8.10 -3.54 15.60
C ALA A 41 -8.97 -2.78 14.59
N ILE A 42 -9.09 -3.30 13.36
CA ILE A 42 -9.90 -2.68 12.30
C ILE A 42 -11.09 -3.54 11.86
N ARG A 43 -11.30 -4.70 12.51
CA ARG A 43 -12.33 -5.72 12.20
C ARG A 43 -12.50 -6.00 10.71
N SER A 44 -11.39 -6.08 9.98
CA SER A 44 -11.40 -6.21 8.53
C SER A 44 -10.34 -7.18 8.06
N LEU A 45 -10.57 -7.76 6.88
CA LEU A 45 -9.61 -8.65 6.24
C LEU A 45 -8.38 -7.86 5.79
N VAL A 46 -7.20 -8.37 6.11
CA VAL A 46 -5.89 -7.81 5.75
C VAL A 46 -5.01 -8.92 5.20
N LEU A 47 -4.02 -8.55 4.41
CA LEU A 47 -2.99 -9.46 3.95
C LEU A 47 -1.79 -9.35 4.89
N ASP A 48 -1.53 -10.41 5.65
CA ASP A 48 -0.36 -10.56 6.52
C ASP A 48 0.75 -11.25 5.73
N ILE A 49 1.89 -10.57 5.61
CA ILE A 49 3.07 -11.06 4.91
C ILE A 49 4.17 -11.20 5.96
N ARG A 50 4.58 -12.42 6.26
CA ARG A 50 5.61 -12.73 7.27
C ARG A 50 6.81 -13.37 6.62
N GLY A 51 8.01 -13.04 7.09
CA GLY A 51 9.23 -13.68 6.63
C GLY A 51 10.40 -13.43 7.56
N THR A 52 11.32 -14.39 7.63
CA THR A 52 12.43 -14.37 8.59
C THR A 52 13.55 -13.41 8.20
N ASN A 53 13.74 -13.12 6.90
CA ASN A 53 15.02 -12.60 6.38
C ASN A 53 14.96 -11.23 5.68
N PHE A 54 13.86 -10.46 5.78
CA PHE A 54 13.78 -9.16 5.11
C PHE A 54 13.26 -8.09 6.07
N CYS A 55 14.19 -7.27 6.58
CA CYS A 55 13.87 -5.96 7.14
C CYS A 55 14.08 -4.94 6.02
N THR A 56 13.01 -4.26 5.60
CA THR A 56 13.17 -3.08 4.74
C THR A 56 13.49 -1.92 5.68
N LYS A 57 14.76 -1.54 5.75
CA LYS A 57 15.21 -0.36 6.51
C LYS A 57 14.97 0.89 5.67
N MET A 58 13.71 1.32 5.58
CA MET A 58 13.42 2.69 5.20
C MET A 58 13.23 3.47 6.51
N PRO A 59 13.97 4.56 6.78
CA PRO A 59 13.81 5.35 7.99
C PRO A 59 12.46 6.08 7.93
N LEU A 60 11.40 5.35 8.29
CA LEU A 60 10.06 5.88 8.47
C LEU A 60 9.79 5.94 9.97
N PHE A 61 9.37 7.10 10.45
CA PHE A 61 8.79 7.21 11.78
C PHE A 61 7.36 6.71 11.69
N LEU A 62 7.12 5.52 12.23
CA LEU A 62 5.79 4.91 12.31
C LEU A 62 5.32 4.92 13.76
N HIS A 63 4.05 5.19 13.97
CA HIS A 63 3.42 5.06 15.27
C HIS A 63 3.10 3.58 15.56
N PRO A 64 2.99 3.18 16.84
CA PRO A 64 2.45 1.86 17.17
C PRO A 64 1.04 1.66 16.56
N GLY A 65 0.82 0.53 15.89
CA GLY A 65 -0.47 0.17 15.31
C GLY A 65 -0.56 0.42 13.80
N TRP A 66 -1.77 0.75 13.34
CA TRP A 66 -2.04 0.99 11.92
C TRP A 66 -1.60 2.38 11.50
N ASN A 67 -0.82 2.45 10.43
CA ASN A 67 -0.33 3.70 9.87
C ASN A 67 -0.74 3.81 8.40
N THR A 68 -1.12 5.01 7.97
CA THR A 68 -1.24 5.36 6.55
C THR A 68 0.05 6.02 6.13
N VAL A 69 0.80 5.38 5.23
CA VAL A 69 2.06 5.94 4.72
C VAL A 69 1.79 6.53 3.33
N VAL A 70 2.09 7.81 3.17
CA VAL A 70 1.91 8.55 1.90
C VAL A 70 3.27 8.98 1.39
N PHE A 71 3.54 8.70 0.12
CA PHE A 71 4.76 9.12 -0.57
C PHE A 71 4.42 10.04 -1.73
N ASP A 72 4.94 11.27 -1.67
CA ASP A 72 4.98 12.13 -2.85
C ASP A 72 6.15 11.69 -3.74
N LEU A 73 5.82 10.81 -4.70
CA LEU A 73 6.80 10.26 -5.62
C LEU A 73 7.42 11.34 -6.52
N ASN A 74 6.65 12.35 -6.92
CA ASN A 74 7.20 13.46 -7.72
C ASN A 74 8.28 14.20 -6.94
N ARG A 75 7.97 14.59 -5.70
CA ARG A 75 8.91 15.30 -4.83
C ARG A 75 10.14 14.45 -4.50
N LEU A 76 9.97 13.15 -4.26
CA LEU A 76 11.09 12.24 -4.02
C LEU A 76 12.01 12.13 -5.24
N MET A 77 11.45 12.02 -6.45
CA MET A 77 12.24 11.95 -7.69
C MET A 77 12.99 13.25 -7.96
N GLU A 78 12.35 14.39 -7.73
CA GLU A 78 12.98 15.70 -7.87
C GLU A 78 14.07 15.92 -6.82
N TYR A 79 13.83 15.50 -5.58
CA TYR A 79 14.81 15.64 -4.50
C TYR A 79 16.04 14.77 -4.72
N CYS A 80 15.85 13.46 -4.96
CA CYS A 80 16.93 12.47 -5.04
C CYS A 80 17.66 12.49 -6.39
N TYR A 81 16.94 12.74 -7.49
CA TYR A 81 17.46 12.54 -8.84
C TYR A 81 17.38 13.78 -9.73
N LYS A 82 16.74 14.87 -9.28
CA LYS A 82 16.51 16.08 -10.09
C LYS A 82 15.76 15.78 -11.39
N GLN A 83 14.84 14.82 -11.32
CA GLN A 83 14.03 14.36 -12.46
C GLN A 83 12.54 14.41 -12.11
N ARG A 84 11.69 14.56 -13.14
CA ARG A 84 10.25 14.44 -13.00
C ARG A 84 9.83 12.98 -13.09
N LEU A 85 8.86 12.57 -12.28
CA LEU A 85 8.28 11.24 -12.41
C LEU A 85 7.49 11.15 -13.72
N LEU A 86 7.79 10.13 -14.52
CA LEU A 86 7.04 9.84 -15.75
C LEU A 86 5.97 8.77 -15.49
N GLU A 87 6.40 7.60 -15.03
CA GLU A 87 5.49 6.51 -14.67
C GLU A 87 6.12 5.62 -13.59
N VAL A 88 5.26 4.95 -12.82
CA VAL A 88 5.69 3.88 -11.91
C VAL A 88 5.54 2.55 -12.61
N THR A 89 6.67 1.87 -12.83
CA THR A 89 6.68 0.59 -13.55
C THR A 89 6.39 -0.60 -12.62
N ARG A 90 6.76 -0.51 -11.34
CA ARG A 90 6.61 -1.61 -10.37
C ARG A 90 6.55 -1.12 -8.93
N VAL A 91 5.57 -1.63 -8.19
CA VAL A 91 5.53 -1.55 -6.72
C VAL A 91 5.93 -2.92 -6.14
N ARG A 92 6.84 -2.93 -5.17
CA ARG A 92 7.23 -4.14 -4.43
C ARG A 92 7.05 -3.87 -2.95
N ILE A 93 6.37 -4.79 -2.26
CA ILE A 93 6.20 -4.76 -0.82
C ILE A 93 6.86 -6.00 -0.25
N ASN A 94 7.73 -5.79 0.73
CA ASN A 94 8.49 -6.85 1.37
C ASN A 94 7.76 -7.39 2.61
N ALA A 95 8.30 -8.47 3.17
CA ALA A 95 7.72 -9.14 4.33
C ALA A 95 7.72 -8.27 5.60
N ASN A 96 7.02 -8.78 6.62
CA ASN A 96 6.85 -8.19 7.95
C ASN A 96 5.96 -6.96 7.97
N CYS A 97 4.90 -6.98 7.17
CA CYS A 97 3.86 -5.97 7.16
C CYS A 97 2.46 -6.59 7.05
N ARG A 98 1.46 -5.83 7.51
CA ARG A 98 0.04 -6.09 7.24
C ARG A 98 -0.47 -5.04 6.29
N LEU A 99 -1.11 -5.47 5.20
CA LEU A 99 -1.59 -4.59 4.15
C LEU A 99 -3.11 -4.64 4.07
N ARG A 100 -3.73 -3.45 4.10
CA ARG A 100 -5.17 -3.28 3.86
C ARG A 100 -5.45 -2.80 2.43
N ARG A 101 -4.76 -1.76 2.00
CA ARG A 101 -4.97 -1.11 0.70
C ARG A 101 -3.68 -0.46 0.22
N VAL A 102 -3.47 -0.49 -1.09
CA VAL A 102 -2.43 0.29 -1.78
C VAL A 102 -3.08 0.94 -3.00
N TYR A 103 -2.86 2.22 -3.17
CA TYR A 103 -3.46 3.02 -4.23
C TYR A 103 -2.56 4.20 -4.61
N PHE A 104 -2.74 4.69 -5.82
CA PHE A 104 -2.20 5.98 -6.27
C PHE A 104 -3.26 7.05 -6.14
N CYS A 105 -2.80 8.28 -5.94
CA CYS A 105 -3.60 9.50 -6.00
C CYS A 105 -2.91 10.47 -6.95
N ASP A 106 -3.69 11.17 -7.77
CA ASP A 106 -3.20 12.21 -8.67
C ASP A 106 -2.83 13.51 -7.93
N ARG A 107 -3.42 13.74 -6.75
CA ARG A 107 -3.13 14.87 -5.84
C ARG A 107 -3.18 14.45 -4.38
N ALA A 108 -2.71 15.32 -3.48
CA ALA A 108 -2.95 15.16 -2.05
C ALA A 108 -4.42 15.45 -1.74
N TYR A 109 -5.15 14.42 -1.32
CA TYR A 109 -6.54 14.52 -0.86
C TYR A 109 -6.57 14.75 0.64
N SER A 110 -7.48 15.62 1.13
CA SER A 110 -7.76 15.72 2.55
C SER A 110 -8.56 14.50 3.02
N ASP A 111 -8.53 14.21 4.32
CA ASP A 111 -9.28 13.07 4.87
C ASP A 111 -10.76 13.13 4.47
N ASP A 112 -11.38 14.31 4.45
CA ASP A 112 -12.79 14.51 4.09
C ASP A 112 -13.13 14.17 2.63
N GLU A 113 -12.20 14.42 1.70
CA GLU A 113 -12.36 14.09 0.28
C GLU A 113 -12.17 12.60 0.00
N ILE A 114 -11.43 11.90 0.88
CA ILE A 114 -11.16 10.48 0.72
C ILE A 114 -12.44 9.67 1.04
N PRO A 115 -12.90 8.79 0.14
CA PRO A 115 -14.06 7.95 0.40
C PRO A 115 -13.87 7.10 1.66
N LYS A 116 -14.96 6.85 2.40
CA LYS A 116 -14.90 6.12 3.69
C LYS A 116 -14.17 4.76 3.58
N ASP A 117 -14.30 4.07 2.45
CA ASP A 117 -13.65 2.77 2.18
C ASP A 117 -12.12 2.83 2.06
N TYR A 118 -11.56 4.02 1.91
CA TYR A 118 -10.12 4.28 1.83
C TYR A 118 -9.56 4.75 3.19
N ARG A 119 -10.41 5.17 4.11
CA ARG A 119 -10.00 5.55 5.47
C ARG A 119 -9.81 4.29 6.32
N ILE A 120 -8.79 4.31 7.18
CA ILE A 120 -8.61 3.27 8.19
C ILE A 120 -9.39 3.69 9.43
N GLN A 121 -10.42 2.94 9.78
CA GLN A 121 -11.11 3.08 11.05
C GLN A 121 -10.49 2.11 12.05
N VAL A 122 -9.61 2.63 12.92
CA VAL A 122 -9.09 1.87 14.05
C VAL A 122 -10.11 2.00 15.19
N LEU A 123 -10.64 0.88 15.64
CA LEU A 123 -11.50 0.87 16.84
C LEU A 123 -10.58 0.97 18.05
N GLN A 124 -10.75 2.03 18.84
CA GLN A 124 -10.15 2.15 20.18
C GLN A 124 -10.91 1.29 21.18
#